data_AF-A0A7W2D766-F1
#
_entry.id   AF-A0A7W2D766-F1
#
_cell.length_a   1.000
_cell.length_b   1.000
_cell.length_c   1.000
_cell.angle_alpha   90.00
_cell.angle_beta   90.00
_cell.angle_gamma   90.00
#
_symmetry.space_group_name_H-M   'P 1'
#
loop_
_entity.id
_entity.type
_entity.pdbx_description
1 polymer ?
#
loop_
_entity_poly.entity_id
_entity_poly.type
_entity_poly.pdbx_seq_one_letter_code
_entity_poly.pdbx_strand_id
1 'polypeptide(L)' 'MTAADWIWGGLLVAGAGVEAWALRNGRSGDTLSERTRSWFRVRTPAGRVTFAVVWVAFASWFLVHIVGG' A
#
# COMPACT_ATOMS: atom_id res chain seq x y z
N MET A 1 -10.93 -0.73 22.20
CA MET A 1 -9.86 -0.79 21.19
C MET A 1 -9.01 -2.00 21.47
N THR A 2 -8.86 -2.87 20.48
CA THR A 2 -8.03 -4.07 20.53
C THR A 2 -6.58 -3.74 20.19
N ALA A 3 -5.65 -4.68 20.45
CA ALA A 3 -4.28 -4.54 19.97
C ALA A 3 -4.21 -4.40 18.45
N ALA A 4 -5.08 -5.10 17.71
CA ALA A 4 -5.17 -4.99 16.26
C ALA A 4 -5.58 -3.58 15.82
N ASP A 5 -6.54 -2.95 16.49
CA ASP A 5 -6.99 -1.57 16.16
C ASP A 5 -5.83 -0.58 16.28
N TRP A 6 -5.01 -0.72 17.33
CA TRP A 6 -3.84 0.13 17.54
C TRP A 6 -2.73 -0.11 16.51
N ILE A 7 -2.49 -1.38 16.16
CA ILE A 7 -1.50 -1.73 15.14
C ILE A 7 -1.91 -1.17 13.78
N TRP A 8 -3.15 -1.45 13.35
CA TRP A 8 -3.64 -1.00 12.05
C TRP A 8 -3.79 0.53 11.98
N GLY A 9 -4.34 1.14 13.03
CA GLY A 9 -4.44 2.60 13.12
C GLY A 9 -3.06 3.27 13.10
N GLY A 10 -2.10 2.73 13.86
CA GLY A 10 -0.72 3.21 13.88
C GLY A 10 -0.04 3.12 12.51
N LEU A 11 -0.20 1.98 11.81
CA LEU A 11 0.35 1.80 10.45
C LEU A 11 -0.25 2.80 9.45
N LEU A 12 -1.56 3.05 9.54
CA LEU A 12 -2.24 4.04 8.70
C LEU A 12 -1.70 5.46 8.93
N VAL A 13 -1.59 5.88 10.19
CA VAL A 13 -1.06 7.21 10.55
C VAL A 13 0.41 7.34 10.14
N ALA A 14 1.23 6.32 10.37
CA ALA A 14 2.63 6.33 9.97
C ALA A 14 2.79 6.44 8.45
N GLY A 15 2.04 5.63 7.68
CA GLY A 15 2.06 5.69 6.21
C GLY A 15 1.62 7.05 5.68
N ALA A 16 0.53 7.61 6.21
CA ALA A 16 0.06 8.94 5.84
C ALA A 16 1.08 10.03 6.18
N GLY A 17 1.75 9.94 7.33
CA GLY A 17 2.82 10.85 7.74
C GLY A 17 4.02 10.81 6.82
N VAL A 18 4.47 9.61 6.43
CA VAL A 18 5.58 9.43 5.46
C VAL A 18 5.21 10.02 4.10
N GLU A 19 4.01 9.74 3.58
CA GLU A 19 3.57 10.27 2.29
C GLU A 19 3.45 11.81 2.33
N ALA A 20 2.87 12.37 3.40
CA ALA A 20 2.74 13.82 3.57
C ALA A 20 4.11 14.51 3.66
N TRP A 21 5.08 13.90 4.35
CA TRP A 21 6.45 14.39 4.41
C TRP A 21 7.15 14.32 3.05
N ALA A 22 7.00 13.21 2.32
CA ALA A 22 7.58 13.03 1.00
C ALA A 22 7.03 14.07 -0.01
N LEU A 23 5.71 14.31 0.02
CA LEU A 23 5.07 15.34 -0.79
C LEU A 23 5.59 16.75 -0.45
N ARG A 24 5.79 17.05 0.84
CA ARG A 24 6.36 18.35 1.28
C ARG A 24 7.80 18.54 0.81
N ASN A 25 8.60 17.47 0.78
CA ASN A 25 9.99 17.55 0.33
C ASN A 25 10.14 17.64 -1.19
N GLY A 26 9.11 17.24 -1.95
CA GLY A 26 9.07 17.37 -3.41
C GLY A 26 10.13 16.56 -4.17
N ARG A 27 10.78 15.59 -3.51
CA ARG A 27 11.80 14.74 -4.11
C ARG A 27 11.13 13.57 -4.83
N SER A 28 11.43 13.39 -6.11
CA SER A 28 10.90 12.24 -6.86
C SER A 28 11.47 10.93 -6.34
N GLY A 29 10.61 9.93 -6.17
CA GLY A 29 10.95 8.60 -5.67
C GLY A 29 10.81 8.45 -4.15
N ASP A 30 10.48 9.51 -3.43
CA ASP A 30 10.32 9.46 -1.97
C ASP A 30 8.91 9.08 -1.53
N THR A 31 7.90 9.22 -2.38
CA THR A 31 6.55 8.78 -2.02
C THR A 31 6.47 7.26 -1.98
N LEU A 32 5.68 6.73 -1.04
CA LEU A 32 5.38 5.30 -0.93
C LEU A 32 4.74 4.80 -2.22
N SER A 33 3.91 5.63 -2.86
CA SER A 33 3.31 5.29 -4.15
C SER A 33 4.35 5.14 -5.27
N GLU A 34 5.35 6.02 -5.38
CA GLU A 34 6.44 5.88 -6.37
C GLU A 34 7.30 4.64 -6.10
N ARG A 35 7.65 4.37 -4.83
CA ARG A 35 8.42 3.18 -4.46
C ARG A 35 7.66 1.89 -4.78
N THR A 36 6.37 1.85 -4.47
CA THR A 36 5.50 0.71 -4.81
C THR A 36 5.49 0.48 -6.32
N ARG A 37 5.32 1.54 -7.12
CA ARG A 37 5.39 1.45 -8.60
C ARG A 37 6.74 0.93 -9.09
N SER A 38 7.83 1.35 -8.46
CA SER A 38 9.19 0.89 -8.77
C SER A 38 9.38 -0.59 -8.45
N TRP A 39 8.98 -1.04 -7.26
CA TRP A 39 9.09 -2.44 -6.82
C TRP A 39 8.32 -3.40 -7.74
N PHE A 40 7.09 -3.04 -8.10
CA PHE A 40 6.28 -3.82 -9.04
C PHE A 40 6.65 -3.60 -10.51
N ARG A 41 7.58 -2.71 -10.81
CA ARG A 41 8.01 -2.37 -12.18
C ARG A 41 6.83 -2.05 -13.10
N VAL A 42 5.83 -1.30 -12.62
CA VAL A 42 4.56 -1.02 -13.33
C VAL A 42 4.72 -0.20 -14.62
N ARG A 43 5.94 0.24 -14.95
CA ARG A 43 6.27 0.81 -16.26
C ARG A 43 6.33 -0.24 -17.36
N THR A 44 6.41 -1.52 -17.01
CA THR A 44 6.38 -2.66 -17.94
C THR A 44 4.99 -3.31 -17.99
N PRO A 45 4.57 -3.91 -19.12
CA PRO A 45 3.30 -4.64 -19.20
C PRO A 45 3.20 -5.76 -18.16
N ALA A 46 4.27 -6.55 -18.02
CA ALA A 46 4.33 -7.63 -17.04
C ALA A 46 4.18 -7.10 -15.60
N GLY A 47 4.89 -6.03 -15.23
CA GLY A 47 4.78 -5.43 -13.90
C GLY A 47 3.39 -4.89 -13.58
N ARG A 48 2.67 -4.34 -14.57
CA ARG A 48 1.27 -3.90 -14.39
C ARG A 48 0.35 -5.08 -14.10
N VAL A 49 0.48 -6.16 -14.87
CA VAL A 49 -0.32 -7.38 -14.66
C VAL A 49 -0.02 -7.98 -13.31
N THR A 50 1.26 -8.10 -12.93
CA THR A 50 1.67 -8.59 -11.62
C THR A 50 1.08 -7.77 -10.49
N PHE A 51 1.19 -6.44 -10.55
CA PHE A 51 0.60 -5.55 -9.55
C PHE A 51 -0.92 -5.75 -9.44
N ALA A 52 -1.63 -5.76 -10.57
CA ALA A 52 -3.08 -5.90 -10.59
C ALA A 52 -3.53 -7.25 -10.01
N VAL A 53 -2.91 -8.35 -10.42
CA VAL A 53 -3.25 -9.70 -9.94
C VAL A 53 -2.99 -9.81 -8.43
N VAL A 54 -1.83 -9.37 -7.96
CA VAL A 54 -1.49 -9.42 -6.53
C VAL A 54 -2.45 -8.57 -5.71
N TRP A 55 -2.76 -7.35 -6.18
CA TRP A 55 -3.66 -6.45 -5.47
C TRP A 55 -5.09 -6.98 -5.40
N VAL A 56 -5.62 -7.48 -6.52
CA VAL A 56 -6.98 -8.07 -6.56
C VAL A 56 -7.04 -9.30 -5.67
N ALA A 57 -6.07 -10.22 -5.75
CA ALA A 57 -6.04 -11.40 -4.91
C ALA A 57 -6.00 -11.05 -3.41
N PHE A 58 -5.13 -10.10 -3.02
CA PHE A 58 -5.05 -9.62 -1.64
C PHE A 58 -6.36 -8.96 -1.18
N ALA A 59 -6.93 -8.05 -1.97
CA ALA A 59 -8.14 -7.32 -1.60
C ALA A 59 -9.35 -8.27 -1.48
N SER A 60 -9.50 -9.21 -2.41
CA SER A 60 -10.56 -10.22 -2.36
C SER A 60 -10.40 -11.14 -1.15
N TRP A 61 -9.18 -11.64 -0.88
CA TRP A 61 -8.91 -12.45 0.30
C TRP A 61 -9.18 -11.67 1.59
N PHE A 62 -8.68 -10.44 1.69
CA PHE A 62 -8.83 -9.60 2.88
C PHE A 62 -10.30 -9.30 3.19
N LEU A 63 -11.09 -8.99 2.16
CA LEU A 63 -12.53 -8.78 2.31
C LEU A 63 -13.22 -10.05 2.85
N VAL A 64 -12.95 -11.20 2.24
CA VAL A 64 -13.53 -12.48 2.68
C VAL A 64 -13.09 -12.82 4.10
N HIS A 65 -11.82 -12.59 4.44
CA HIS A 65 -11.30 -12.87 5.78
C HIS A 65 -11.95 -12.00 6.85
N ILE A 66 -12.11 -10.70 6.58
CA ILE A 66 -12.72 -9.76 7.55
C ILE A 66 -14.23 -9.98 7.70
N VAL A 67 -14.94 -10.25 6.60
CA VAL A 67 -16.41 -10.43 6.64
C VAL A 67 -16.79 -11.86 7.03
N GLY A 68 -16.00 -12.84 6.61
CA GLY A 68 -16.30 -14.27 6.75
C GLY A 68 -15.78 -14.91 8.04
N GLY A 69 -14.83 -14.29 8.74
CA GLY A 69 -14.15 -14.86 9.92
C GLY A 69 -12.90 -15.65 9.56
#